data_AF-A0A7Y8WU93-F1
#
_entry.id   AF-A0A7Y8WU93-F1
#
_cell.length_a   1.000
_cell.length_b   1.000
_cell.length_c   1.000
_cell.angle_alpha   90.00
_cell.angle_beta   90.00
_cell.angle_gamma   90.00
#
_symmetry.space_group_name_H-M   'P 1'
#
loop_
_entity.id
_entity.type
_entity.pdbx_description
1 polymer ?
#
loop_
_entity_poly.entity_id
_entity_poly.type
_entity_poly.pdbx_seq_one_letter_code
_entity_poly.pdbx_strand_id
1 'polypeptide(L)'
;MLAAMPTPPSAPAARDEPVIRERGDACPGALRLHAADDGYLARVRIPGGMLGGDAALLLADAADRLGDGHIDLTSRGNAQLRGLGASCGGELAAVLDRAGLLPAPTHERVRNIVASPLTGLDLPALPDVAPWVAELDRLLCAEAQAAALSGRFLFALDDGRGDVASLDADVTVVARDAEHALVYVATASAATTLAVTAPAATASAATTLAVTAPAATAPAATTLAVTAPAATAPAATASAVRVAAEDVPRAALAAARYFLDAVRAAGTRAWRAVELPAEHALTAAGLAARLEAAGIPATAVAAACTAAAPEGRRNPGEQEHGQGPDGPPETRPDGPGPEPGIVAGPGAAVALSVLAPLGRLTTAQWRLLAGLTGRMRLTPWRGIVVPGVPADRAPQALAALAEAGLVTAPDDPWRSVTACTGQPGCARSLADVRADARAVAARATGPLPVHWSGCDRRCGHPRGTAWVDVVATPAGYDLTVPGGSPPHRGIETSDHLAAALASARRTTSHDDAAKK
;
A
#
# COMPACT_ATOMS: atom_id res chain seq x y z
N MET A 1 -49.15 5.32 -25.74
CA MET A 1 -48.08 4.77 -24.87
C MET A 1 -46.80 5.51 -25.18
N LEU A 2 -46.42 6.46 -24.32
CA LEU A 2 -45.16 7.21 -24.38
C LEU A 2 -44.46 6.92 -23.06
N ALA A 3 -43.33 6.21 -23.12
CA ALA A 3 -42.52 5.87 -21.97
C ALA A 3 -41.77 7.13 -21.50
N ALA A 4 -41.94 7.49 -20.23
CA ALA A 4 -41.24 8.59 -19.59
C ALA A 4 -39.74 8.25 -19.47
N MET A 5 -38.89 9.14 -19.97
CA MET A 5 -37.44 9.11 -19.76
C MET A 5 -37.12 9.38 -18.28
N PRO A 6 -36.10 8.71 -17.69
CA PRO A 6 -35.65 9.02 -16.34
C PRO A 6 -34.99 10.40 -16.30
N THR A 7 -35.35 11.20 -15.29
CA THR A 7 -34.80 12.53 -15.03
C THR A 7 -33.29 12.43 -14.74
N PRO A 8 -32.44 13.30 -15.32
CA PRO A 8 -31.01 13.33 -14.98
C PRO A 8 -30.82 13.70 -13.50
N PRO A 9 -29.78 13.18 -12.82
CA PRO A 9 -29.50 13.51 -11.44
C PRO A 9 -29.18 15.02 -11.31
N SER A 10 -29.76 15.64 -10.29
CA SER A 10 -29.56 17.04 -9.93
C SER A 10 -28.07 17.31 -9.69
N ALA A 11 -27.55 18.42 -10.24
CA ALA A 11 -26.19 18.87 -9.96
C ALA A 11 -25.94 19.01 -8.45
N PRO A 12 -24.76 18.64 -7.93
CA PRO A 12 -24.46 18.80 -6.51
C PRO A 12 -24.51 20.29 -6.17
N ALA A 13 -25.23 20.63 -5.10
CA ALA A 13 -25.28 21.98 -4.57
C ALA A 13 -23.85 22.45 -4.26
N ALA A 14 -23.45 23.58 -4.86
CA ALA A 14 -22.18 24.23 -4.58
C ALA A 14 -22.10 24.54 -3.07
N ARG A 15 -21.22 23.83 -2.36
CA ARG A 15 -20.89 24.12 -0.97
C ARG A 15 -19.67 25.03 -0.95
N ASP A 16 -19.90 26.32 -1.12
CA ASP A 16 -18.96 27.36 -0.73
C ASP A 16 -19.02 27.52 0.80
N GLU A 17 -18.41 26.59 1.53
CA GLU A 17 -18.02 26.84 2.92
C GLU A 17 -16.74 26.06 3.23
N PRO A 18 -15.66 26.74 3.68
CA PRO A 18 -14.38 26.08 3.91
C PRO A 18 -14.53 25.07 5.04
N VAL A 19 -14.36 23.78 4.70
CA VAL A 19 -14.30 22.68 5.67
C VAL A 19 -13.31 23.04 6.76
N ILE A 20 -13.83 23.26 7.96
CA ILE A 20 -13.06 23.63 9.15
C ILE A 20 -12.04 22.52 9.43
N ARG A 21 -10.76 22.80 9.17
CA ARG A 21 -9.61 21.92 9.43
C ARG A 21 -9.13 22.10 10.87
N GLU A 22 -9.86 21.59 11.84
CA GLU A 22 -9.32 21.45 13.19
C GLU A 22 -8.27 20.32 13.20
N ARG A 23 -7.04 20.68 13.55
CA ARG A 23 -5.81 19.88 13.40
C ARG A 23 -5.72 18.72 14.39
N GLY A 24 -6.46 17.64 14.10
CA GLY A 24 -6.22 16.28 14.61
C GLY A 24 -5.86 15.31 13.47
N ASP A 25 -5.52 14.04 13.79
CA ASP A 25 -5.41 12.99 12.77
C ASP A 25 -6.77 12.84 12.04
N ALA A 26 -6.77 13.07 10.73
CA ALA A 26 -7.98 13.08 9.89
C ALA A 26 -8.25 11.74 9.21
N CYS A 27 -7.50 10.68 9.55
CA CYS A 27 -7.76 9.36 8.99
C CYS A 27 -9.16 8.86 9.37
N PRO A 28 -9.96 8.39 8.39
CA PRO A 28 -11.29 7.83 8.62
C PRO A 28 -11.23 6.62 9.54
N GLY A 29 -12.23 6.50 10.40
CA GLY A 29 -12.51 5.33 11.22
C GLY A 29 -13.92 4.80 10.98
N ALA A 30 -14.29 3.77 11.73
CA ALA A 30 -15.65 3.22 11.81
C ALA A 30 -16.58 4.10 12.65
N LEU A 31 -16.05 4.78 13.69
CA LEU A 31 -16.83 5.66 14.57
C LEU A 31 -16.77 7.13 14.17
N ARG A 32 -15.68 7.54 13.53
CA ARG A 32 -15.52 8.87 12.95
C ARG A 32 -15.46 8.75 11.43
N LEU A 33 -16.62 8.88 10.82
CA LEU A 33 -16.75 8.92 9.37
C LEU A 33 -16.03 10.14 8.78
N HIS A 34 -15.50 9.98 7.58
CA HIS A 34 -14.86 11.06 6.84
C HIS A 34 -15.76 11.53 5.70
N ALA A 35 -15.94 12.84 5.56
CA ALA A 35 -16.69 13.40 4.46
C ALA A 35 -15.89 13.26 3.15
N ALA A 36 -16.55 12.75 2.12
CA ALA A 36 -16.09 12.68 0.74
C ALA A 36 -17.21 13.16 -0.19
N ASP A 37 -16.92 13.17 -1.48
CA ASP A 37 -17.83 13.74 -2.49
C ASP A 37 -19.00 12.82 -2.83
N ASP A 38 -18.81 11.52 -2.63
CA ASP A 38 -19.84 10.50 -2.75
C ASP A 38 -20.67 10.34 -1.46
N GLY A 39 -20.40 11.13 -0.42
CA GLY A 39 -20.99 10.99 0.90
C GLY A 39 -19.92 10.73 1.95
N TYR A 40 -20.27 10.05 3.04
CA TYR A 40 -19.29 9.68 4.05
C TYR A 40 -18.57 8.37 3.67
N LEU A 41 -17.37 8.18 4.21
CA LEU A 41 -16.64 6.93 4.12
C LEU A 41 -16.20 6.45 5.50
N ALA A 42 -16.20 5.13 5.67
CA ALA A 42 -15.73 4.43 6.85
C ALA A 42 -14.63 3.45 6.45
N ARG A 43 -13.55 3.40 7.23
CA ARG A 43 -12.55 2.33 7.09
C ARG A 43 -12.73 1.31 8.18
N VAL A 44 -12.72 0.05 7.77
CA VAL A 44 -12.87 -1.09 8.67
C VAL A 44 -11.48 -1.65 8.96
N ARG A 45 -11.19 -1.88 10.25
CA ARG A 45 -9.95 -2.53 10.69
C ARG A 45 -10.12 -4.04 10.60
N ILE A 46 -9.21 -4.70 9.91
CA ILE A 46 -9.19 -6.16 9.75
C ILE A 46 -7.73 -6.61 9.98
N PRO A 47 -7.34 -6.93 11.23
CA PRO A 47 -5.97 -7.33 11.55
C PRO A 47 -5.50 -8.50 10.68
N GLY A 48 -4.33 -8.35 10.04
CA GLY A 48 -3.77 -9.31 9.08
C GLY A 48 -4.59 -9.48 7.80
N GLY A 49 -5.62 -8.66 7.59
CA GLY A 49 -6.64 -8.87 6.56
C GLY A 49 -7.51 -10.09 6.81
N MET A 50 -7.42 -10.73 7.98
CA MET A 50 -8.09 -11.99 8.28
C MET A 50 -9.55 -11.74 8.67
N LEU A 51 -10.47 -12.25 7.86
CA LEU A 51 -11.90 -12.00 8.01
C LEU A 51 -12.68 -13.31 7.98
N GLY A 52 -13.52 -13.50 9.00
CA GLY A 52 -14.48 -14.61 9.07
C GLY A 52 -15.73 -14.36 8.23
N GLY A 53 -16.40 -15.45 7.82
CA GLY A 53 -17.56 -15.43 6.92
C GLY A 53 -18.71 -14.60 7.45
N ASP A 54 -19.10 -14.79 8.71
CA ASP A 54 -20.21 -14.03 9.31
C ASP A 54 -19.93 -12.53 9.33
N ALA A 55 -18.70 -12.13 9.71
CA ALA A 55 -18.26 -10.74 9.68
C ALA A 55 -18.23 -10.19 8.24
N ALA A 56 -17.79 -10.99 7.26
CA ALA A 56 -17.80 -10.63 5.86
C ALA A 56 -19.23 -10.41 5.32
N LEU A 57 -20.19 -11.26 5.70
CA LEU A 57 -21.59 -11.12 5.30
C LEU A 57 -22.24 -9.89 5.94
N LEU A 58 -22.00 -9.64 7.24
CA LEU A 58 -22.46 -8.42 7.92
C LEU A 58 -21.89 -7.15 7.27
N LEU A 59 -20.65 -7.19 6.81
CA LEU A 59 -20.04 -6.06 6.10
C LEU A 59 -20.69 -5.83 4.73
N ALA A 60 -21.03 -6.90 4.00
CA ALA A 60 -21.78 -6.78 2.74
C ALA A 60 -23.18 -6.20 2.97
N ASP A 61 -23.88 -6.63 4.01
CA ASP A 61 -25.19 -6.09 4.36
C ASP A 61 -25.10 -4.60 4.75
N ALA A 62 -24.04 -4.21 5.47
CA ALA A 62 -23.79 -2.80 5.78
C ALA A 62 -23.53 -1.98 4.50
N ALA A 63 -22.74 -2.50 3.57
CA ALA A 63 -22.44 -1.85 2.30
C ALA A 63 -23.70 -1.63 1.44
N ASP A 64 -24.59 -2.63 1.36
CA ASP A 64 -25.85 -2.53 0.61
C ASP A 64 -26.85 -1.57 1.27
N ARG A 65 -26.95 -1.60 2.61
CA ARG A 65 -27.98 -0.85 3.34
C ARG A 65 -27.60 0.59 3.60
N LEU A 66 -26.33 0.83 3.92
CA LEU A 66 -25.84 2.12 4.43
C LEU A 66 -24.96 2.86 3.44
N GLY A 67 -24.34 2.14 2.50
CA GLY A 67 -23.39 2.68 1.53
C GLY A 67 -23.87 2.56 0.09
N ASP A 68 -22.91 2.44 -0.83
CA ASP A 68 -23.12 2.39 -2.28
C ASP A 68 -23.17 0.96 -2.86
N GLY A 69 -23.35 -0.07 -2.01
CA GLY A 69 -23.36 -1.47 -2.44
C GLY A 69 -22.00 -2.02 -2.88
N HIS A 70 -20.90 -1.33 -2.54
CA HIS A 70 -19.55 -1.77 -2.84
C HIS A 70 -18.65 -1.79 -1.61
N ILE A 71 -17.59 -2.61 -1.70
CA ILE A 71 -16.52 -2.69 -0.72
C ILE A 71 -15.20 -2.41 -1.44
N ASP A 72 -14.50 -1.36 -1.02
CA ASP A 72 -13.17 -1.01 -1.54
C ASP A 72 -12.09 -1.68 -0.69
N LEU A 73 -11.17 -2.39 -1.34
CA LEU A 73 -9.94 -2.88 -0.75
C LEU A 73 -8.90 -1.76 -0.65
N THR A 74 -8.16 -1.75 0.44
CA THR A 74 -7.13 -0.74 0.70
C THR A 74 -5.73 -1.32 0.50
N SER A 75 -4.76 -0.45 0.24
CA SER A 75 -3.33 -0.80 0.11
C SER A 75 -2.67 -1.29 1.41
N ARG A 76 -3.48 -1.58 2.43
CA ARG A 76 -3.05 -2.02 3.76
C ARG A 76 -3.81 -3.27 4.18
N GLY A 77 -4.42 -4.03 3.26
CA GLY A 77 -5.13 -5.27 3.60
C GLY A 77 -6.40 -5.06 4.43
N ASN A 78 -7.06 -3.89 4.30
CA ASN A 78 -8.34 -3.57 4.95
C ASN A 78 -9.44 -3.26 3.93
N ALA A 79 -10.67 -3.12 4.43
CA ALA A 79 -11.84 -2.72 3.66
C ALA A 79 -12.29 -1.28 3.97
N GLN A 80 -12.99 -0.67 3.01
CA GLN A 80 -13.59 0.65 3.14
C GLN A 80 -15.01 0.63 2.56
N LEU A 81 -15.94 1.26 3.27
CA LEU A 81 -17.29 1.55 2.80
C LEU A 81 -17.38 3.03 2.39
N ARG A 82 -18.12 3.30 1.32
CA ARG A 82 -18.34 4.63 0.74
C ARG A 82 -19.83 4.85 0.51
N GLY A 83 -20.19 6.08 0.12
CA GLY A 83 -21.59 6.43 -0.11
C GLY A 83 -22.41 6.54 1.17
N LEU A 84 -21.77 6.64 2.33
CA LEU A 84 -22.45 6.56 3.61
C LEU A 84 -23.29 7.82 3.87
N GLY A 85 -24.53 7.63 4.31
CA GLY A 85 -25.41 8.72 4.72
C GLY A 85 -24.91 9.43 6.00
N ALA A 86 -25.19 10.72 6.14
CA ALA A 86 -24.70 11.53 7.28
C ALA A 86 -25.13 11.02 8.66
N SER A 87 -26.27 10.32 8.74
CA SER A 87 -26.85 9.80 9.99
C SER A 87 -26.55 8.32 10.25
N CYS A 88 -25.87 7.60 9.35
CA CYS A 88 -25.72 6.15 9.47
C CYS A 88 -24.60 5.71 10.42
N GLY A 89 -23.78 6.64 10.94
CA GLY A 89 -22.59 6.30 11.74
C GLY A 89 -22.88 5.42 12.95
N GLY A 90 -23.95 5.70 13.70
CA GLY A 90 -24.34 4.89 14.86
C GLY A 90 -24.79 3.48 14.49
N GLU A 91 -25.53 3.34 13.39
CA GLU A 91 -25.96 2.03 12.89
C GLU A 91 -24.76 1.22 12.36
N LEU A 92 -23.88 1.86 11.58
CA LEU A 92 -22.67 1.23 11.09
C LEU A 92 -21.78 0.75 12.24
N ALA A 93 -21.60 1.58 13.27
CA ALA A 93 -20.87 1.21 14.47
C ALA A 93 -21.45 -0.06 15.13
N ALA A 94 -22.78 -0.14 15.28
CA ALA A 94 -23.45 -1.30 15.85
C ALA A 94 -23.33 -2.57 14.98
N VAL A 95 -23.29 -2.43 13.65
CA VAL A 95 -23.02 -3.56 12.75
C VAL A 95 -21.58 -4.06 12.89
N LEU A 96 -20.61 -3.14 12.89
CA LEU A 96 -19.19 -3.49 13.00
C LEU A 96 -18.83 -4.07 14.37
N ASP A 97 -19.46 -3.59 15.44
CA ASP A 97 -19.34 -4.15 16.79
C ASP A 97 -19.84 -5.59 16.84
N ARG A 98 -21.05 -5.86 16.34
CA ARG A 98 -21.58 -7.24 16.24
C ARG A 98 -20.73 -8.15 15.35
N ALA A 99 -20.06 -7.60 14.35
CA ALA A 99 -19.15 -8.35 13.48
C ALA A 99 -17.77 -8.59 14.10
N GLY A 100 -17.48 -8.03 15.30
CA GLY A 100 -16.14 -8.07 15.90
C GLY A 100 -15.10 -7.23 15.15
N LEU A 101 -15.54 -6.30 14.30
CA LEU A 101 -14.70 -5.43 13.47
C LEU A 101 -14.48 -4.06 14.11
N LEU A 102 -14.99 -3.86 15.33
CA LEU A 102 -14.76 -2.69 16.16
C LEU A 102 -14.01 -3.12 17.44
N PRO A 103 -12.67 -3.02 17.49
CA PRO A 103 -11.88 -3.58 18.59
C PRO A 103 -12.19 -2.93 19.95
N ALA A 104 -12.30 -1.60 19.98
CA ALA A 104 -12.82 -0.80 21.09
C ALA A 104 -13.08 0.64 20.60
N PRO A 105 -13.96 1.43 21.23
CA PRO A 105 -14.20 2.82 20.80
C PRO A 105 -12.94 3.70 20.80
N THR A 106 -12.03 3.46 21.74
CA THR A 106 -10.74 4.17 21.86
C THR A 106 -9.69 3.66 20.87
N HIS A 107 -9.85 2.44 20.38
CA HIS A 107 -8.86 1.72 19.56
C HIS A 107 -9.34 1.39 18.16
N GLU A 108 -10.55 1.82 17.77
CA GLU A 108 -11.08 1.68 16.40
C GLU A 108 -10.15 2.34 15.37
N ARG A 109 -9.43 3.36 15.85
CA ARG A 109 -8.37 4.04 15.11
C ARG A 109 -7.07 3.27 15.19
N VAL A 110 -6.71 2.65 16.31
CA VAL A 110 -5.44 1.91 16.46
C VAL A 110 -5.24 0.98 15.28
N ARG A 111 -3.99 0.85 14.83
CA ARG A 111 -3.65 0.83 13.40
C ARG A 111 -3.30 -0.51 12.83
N ASN A 112 -3.54 -0.63 11.52
CA ASN A 112 -3.63 -1.91 10.88
C ASN A 112 -2.36 -2.74 11.02
N ILE A 113 -2.56 -4.03 11.18
CA ILE A 113 -1.52 -5.03 11.08
C ILE A 113 -1.70 -5.63 9.69
N VAL A 114 -0.68 -5.51 8.84
CA VAL A 114 -0.61 -6.25 7.58
C VAL A 114 0.19 -7.51 7.83
N ALA A 115 -0.23 -8.62 7.24
CA ALA A 115 0.51 -9.88 7.31
C ALA A 115 0.62 -10.53 5.94
N SER A 116 1.64 -11.36 5.74
CA SER A 116 1.79 -12.20 4.54
C SER A 116 0.49 -12.97 4.28
N PRO A 117 -0.24 -12.73 3.17
CA PRO A 117 -1.59 -13.29 3.00
C PRO A 117 -1.62 -14.81 2.89
N LEU A 118 -0.52 -15.43 2.51
CA LEU A 118 -0.37 -16.87 2.33
C LEU A 118 0.24 -17.59 3.54
N THR A 119 0.52 -16.86 4.64
CA THR A 119 1.11 -17.44 5.85
C THR A 119 0.35 -18.67 6.36
N GLY A 120 1.07 -19.77 6.60
CA GLY A 120 0.49 -21.05 7.01
C GLY A 120 -0.38 -21.77 5.97
N LEU A 121 -0.41 -21.34 4.69
CA LEU A 121 -1.28 -21.95 3.67
C LEU A 121 -0.53 -22.76 2.61
N ASP A 122 0.63 -22.29 2.16
CA ASP A 122 1.29 -22.78 0.93
C ASP A 122 2.65 -23.43 1.18
N LEU A 123 3.49 -22.80 2.01
CA LEU A 123 4.88 -23.19 2.25
C LEU A 123 5.07 -23.63 3.71
N PRO A 124 5.07 -24.94 4.00
CA PRO A 124 5.21 -25.45 5.38
C PRO A 124 6.55 -25.13 6.04
N ALA A 125 7.56 -24.77 5.25
CA ALA A 125 8.87 -24.37 5.74
C ALA A 125 8.88 -22.95 6.33
N LEU A 126 7.90 -22.11 5.99
CA LEU A 126 7.78 -20.75 6.51
C LEU A 126 6.92 -20.73 7.78
N PRO A 127 7.30 -19.93 8.80
CA PRO A 127 6.49 -19.77 10.01
C PRO A 127 5.08 -19.24 9.73
N ASP A 128 4.09 -19.68 10.53
CA ASP A 128 2.75 -19.07 10.51
C ASP A 128 2.74 -17.84 11.43
N VAL A 129 2.54 -16.65 10.84
CA VAL A 129 2.49 -15.38 11.58
C VAL A 129 1.07 -14.99 11.99
N ALA A 130 0.03 -15.76 11.60
CA ALA A 130 -1.35 -15.50 11.99
C ALA A 130 -1.55 -15.42 13.53
N PRO A 131 -0.93 -16.31 14.35
CA PRO A 131 -1.00 -16.18 15.81
C PRO A 131 -0.39 -14.88 16.33
N TRP A 132 0.70 -14.41 15.71
CA TRP A 132 1.35 -13.15 16.11
C TRP A 132 0.47 -11.94 15.80
N VAL A 133 -0.27 -11.96 14.69
CA VAL A 133 -1.25 -10.90 14.35
C VAL A 133 -2.32 -10.80 15.43
N ALA A 134 -2.94 -11.92 15.79
CA ALA A 134 -4.02 -11.95 16.76
C ALA A 134 -3.54 -11.48 18.15
N GLU A 135 -2.37 -11.94 18.58
CA GLU A 135 -1.80 -11.56 19.87
C GLU A 135 -1.37 -10.08 19.89
N LEU A 136 -0.76 -9.57 18.81
CA LEU A 136 -0.41 -8.16 18.70
C LEU A 136 -1.65 -7.27 18.73
N ASP A 137 -2.71 -7.65 18.02
CA ASP A 137 -3.98 -6.91 18.04
C ASP A 137 -4.57 -6.85 19.46
N ARG A 138 -4.60 -7.99 20.16
CA ARG A 138 -5.05 -8.07 21.56
C ARG A 138 -4.23 -7.18 22.48
N LEU A 139 -2.89 -7.21 22.36
CA LEU A 139 -1.97 -6.40 23.15
C LEU A 139 -2.12 -4.90 22.87
N LEU A 140 -2.32 -4.51 21.60
CA LEU A 140 -2.58 -3.13 21.21
C LEU A 140 -3.88 -2.61 21.82
N CYS A 141 -4.94 -3.42 21.83
CA CYS A 141 -6.24 -3.05 22.41
C CYS A 141 -6.18 -2.93 23.93
N ALA A 142 -5.35 -3.74 24.59
CA ALA A 142 -5.15 -3.68 26.04
C ALA A 142 -4.31 -2.47 26.49
N GLU A 143 -3.53 -1.85 25.59
CA GLU A 143 -2.64 -0.74 25.92
C GLU A 143 -3.31 0.62 25.68
N ALA A 144 -3.58 1.36 26.75
CA ALA A 144 -4.21 2.68 26.66
C ALA A 144 -3.36 3.69 25.86
N GLN A 145 -2.03 3.65 25.97
CA GLN A 145 -1.15 4.57 25.23
C GLN A 145 -1.19 4.33 23.71
N ALA A 146 -1.46 3.09 23.27
CA ALA A 146 -1.52 2.73 21.86
C ALA A 146 -2.65 3.48 21.12
N ALA A 147 -3.69 3.93 21.82
CA ALA A 147 -4.75 4.78 21.29
C ALA A 147 -4.24 6.10 20.67
N ALA A 148 -3.04 6.55 21.04
CA ALA A 148 -2.41 7.73 20.47
C ALA A 148 -1.81 7.51 19.05
N LEU A 149 -1.70 6.27 18.58
CA LEU A 149 -1.13 5.97 17.26
C LEU A 149 -1.99 6.53 16.12
N SER A 150 -1.35 7.19 15.15
CA SER A 150 -2.00 7.83 13.99
C SER A 150 -2.37 6.88 12.87
N GLY A 151 -3.38 7.23 12.04
CA GLY A 151 -3.96 6.45 10.93
C GLY A 151 -2.97 5.82 10.00
N ARG A 152 -1.80 6.43 9.99
CA ARG A 152 -0.74 6.15 9.05
C ARG A 152 0.32 5.22 9.63
N PHE A 153 0.44 5.08 10.95
CA PHE A 153 1.33 4.10 11.57
C PHE A 153 0.91 2.68 11.14
N LEU A 154 1.86 1.84 10.77
CA LEU A 154 1.60 0.54 10.15
C LEU A 154 2.53 -0.52 10.75
N PHE A 155 1.97 -1.69 11.04
CA PHE A 155 2.72 -2.91 11.34
C PHE A 155 2.69 -3.83 10.10
N ALA A 156 3.82 -4.44 9.76
CA ALA A 156 3.89 -5.51 8.76
C ALA A 156 4.52 -6.75 9.40
N LEU A 157 3.83 -7.88 9.36
CA LEU A 157 4.29 -9.18 9.85
C LEU A 157 4.50 -10.10 8.64
N ASP A 158 5.75 -10.27 8.27
CA ASP A 158 6.18 -11.08 7.15
C ASP A 158 6.59 -12.48 7.63
N ASP A 159 6.13 -13.52 6.95
CA ASP A 159 6.49 -14.91 7.28
C ASP A 159 7.86 -15.36 6.76
N GLY A 160 8.66 -14.42 6.25
CA GLY A 160 9.99 -14.67 5.69
C GLY A 160 10.00 -14.64 4.16
N ARG A 161 8.83 -14.65 3.49
CA ARG A 161 8.73 -14.59 2.03
C ARG A 161 9.03 -13.20 1.45
N GLY A 162 8.96 -12.14 2.26
CA GLY A 162 9.26 -10.77 1.88
C GLY A 162 8.15 -10.02 1.14
N ASP A 163 6.94 -10.56 1.08
CA ASP A 163 5.83 -9.95 0.35
C ASP A 163 5.38 -8.64 1.00
N VAL A 164 5.27 -8.60 2.32
CA VAL A 164 4.84 -7.42 3.08
C VAL A 164 6.01 -6.63 3.65
N ALA A 165 7.21 -7.21 3.61
CA ALA A 165 8.45 -6.54 4.02
C ALA A 165 8.75 -5.28 3.18
N SER A 166 8.24 -5.11 1.96
CA SER A 166 8.51 -3.91 1.13
C SER A 166 7.53 -2.73 1.35
N LEU A 167 6.58 -2.86 2.29
CA LEU A 167 5.50 -1.89 2.50
C LEU A 167 5.91 -0.63 3.28
N ASP A 168 7.18 -0.46 3.65
CA ASP A 168 7.70 0.55 4.60
C ASP A 168 6.78 0.76 5.80
N ALA A 169 6.45 -0.33 6.48
CA ALA A 169 5.76 -0.25 7.77
C ALA A 169 6.65 0.42 8.82
N ASP A 170 6.04 1.09 9.80
CA ASP A 170 6.78 1.72 10.90
C ASP A 170 7.45 0.67 11.79
N VAL A 171 6.79 -0.48 11.92
CA VAL A 171 7.33 -1.69 12.53
C VAL A 171 7.18 -2.82 11.52
N THR A 172 8.29 -3.39 11.08
CA THR A 172 8.29 -4.60 10.25
C THR A 172 8.83 -5.75 11.06
N VAL A 173 8.11 -6.87 11.09
CA VAL A 173 8.58 -8.14 11.61
C VAL A 173 8.82 -9.05 10.41
N VAL A 174 9.96 -9.74 10.39
CA VAL A 174 10.27 -10.77 9.39
C VAL A 174 10.61 -12.05 10.13
N ALA A 175 9.78 -13.08 9.99
CA ALA A 175 10.07 -14.40 10.54
C ALA A 175 11.32 -14.98 9.86
N ARG A 176 12.18 -15.64 10.65
CA ARG A 176 13.38 -16.31 10.12
C ARG A 176 13.23 -17.82 10.13
N ASP A 177 12.75 -18.32 11.26
CA ASP A 177 12.49 -19.73 11.50
C ASP A 177 11.37 -19.83 12.55
N ALA A 178 11.10 -21.05 13.03
CA ALA A 178 10.05 -21.30 14.02
C ALA A 178 10.34 -20.66 15.39
N GLU A 179 11.60 -20.34 15.68
CA GLU A 179 12.07 -19.91 17.01
C GLU A 179 12.44 -18.41 17.03
N HIS A 180 12.72 -17.78 15.89
CA HIS A 180 13.23 -16.41 15.84
C HIS A 180 12.60 -15.55 14.73
N ALA A 181 12.54 -14.25 15.01
CA ALA A 181 12.19 -13.23 14.04
C ALA A 181 13.06 -11.97 14.20
N LEU A 182 13.08 -11.15 13.15
CA LEU A 182 13.69 -9.84 13.15
C LEU A 182 12.64 -8.74 13.22
N VAL A 183 12.85 -7.77 14.10
CA VAL A 183 12.02 -6.58 14.25
C VAL A 183 12.79 -5.35 13.77
N TYR A 184 12.24 -4.68 12.77
CA TYR A 184 12.74 -3.45 12.18
C TYR A 184 11.86 -2.28 12.60
N VAL A 185 12.48 -1.17 12.99
CA VAL A 185 11.80 0.13 13.16
C VAL A 185 12.18 1.03 12.01
N ALA A 186 11.20 1.69 11.40
CA ALA A 186 11.47 2.60 10.30
C ALA A 186 12.28 3.80 10.81
N THR A 187 13.39 4.07 10.12
CA THR A 187 14.22 5.26 10.34
C THR A 187 13.97 6.23 9.19
N ALA A 188 14.18 7.52 9.43
CA ALA A 188 14.28 8.46 8.32
C ALA A 188 15.50 8.05 7.48
N SER A 189 15.28 7.27 6.42
CA SER A 189 16.29 7.15 5.37
C SER A 189 16.55 8.56 4.85
N ALA A 190 17.81 8.93 4.66
CA ALA A 190 18.18 10.17 4.01
C ALA A 190 17.53 10.16 2.62
N ALA A 191 16.31 10.70 2.54
CA ALA A 191 15.59 10.87 1.31
C ALA A 191 16.54 11.62 0.40
N THR A 192 16.91 11.01 -0.72
CA THR A 192 17.53 11.72 -1.82
C THR A 192 16.57 12.84 -2.19
N THR A 193 16.85 14.04 -1.69
CA THR A 193 16.16 15.27 -2.07
C THR A 193 16.46 15.48 -3.55
N LEU A 194 15.62 14.92 -4.42
CA LEU A 194 15.43 15.48 -5.75
C LEU A 194 14.75 16.82 -5.55
N ALA A 195 15.58 17.85 -5.34
CA ALA A 195 15.16 19.23 -5.34
C ALA A 195 14.64 19.54 -6.75
N VAL A 196 13.33 19.45 -6.94
CA VAL A 196 12.65 20.14 -8.03
C VAL A 196 12.61 21.60 -7.63
N THR A 197 13.56 22.38 -8.15
CA THR A 197 13.49 23.84 -8.09
C THR A 197 12.31 24.31 -8.94
N ALA A 198 11.19 24.62 -8.30
CA ALA A 198 10.14 25.43 -8.92
C ALA A 198 10.68 26.86 -9.10
N PRO A 199 10.48 27.52 -10.26
CA PRO A 199 10.86 28.92 -10.41
C PRO A 199 9.91 29.76 -9.56
N ALA A 200 10.49 30.57 -8.67
CA ALA A 200 9.76 31.56 -7.90
C ALA A 200 9.09 32.57 -8.85
N ALA A 201 7.76 32.66 -8.77
CA ALA A 201 7.01 33.78 -9.29
C ALA A 201 7.36 35.03 -8.47
N THR A 202 7.98 36.02 -9.10
CA THR A 202 8.16 37.36 -8.54
C THR A 202 7.07 38.28 -9.11
N ALA A 203 6.32 38.93 -8.21
CA ALA A 203 5.49 40.07 -8.55
C ALA A 203 6.00 41.31 -7.80
N SER A 204 6.18 42.37 -8.61
CA SER A 204 6.10 43.80 -8.30
C SER A 204 7.34 44.61 -7.89
N ALA A 205 7.63 45.56 -8.79
CA ALA A 205 8.00 46.96 -8.58
C ALA A 205 9.45 47.33 -8.21
N ALA A 206 10.18 47.80 -9.23
CA ALA A 206 10.60 49.20 -9.41
C ALA A 206 12.10 49.39 -9.74
N THR A 207 12.31 50.13 -10.83
CA THR A 207 13.46 51.02 -11.12
C THR A 207 14.55 50.51 -12.07
N THR A 208 14.28 50.74 -13.36
CA THR A 208 15.04 51.63 -14.28
C THR A 208 16.42 51.26 -14.87
N LEU A 209 16.43 51.32 -16.22
CA LEU A 209 17.47 51.69 -17.20
C LEU A 209 18.51 50.65 -17.68
N ALA A 210 18.29 50.23 -18.95
CA ALA A 210 19.17 50.06 -20.12
C ALA A 210 20.64 49.59 -19.91
N VAL A 211 21.18 48.69 -20.74
CA VAL A 211 21.70 49.00 -22.08
C VAL A 211 22.11 47.70 -22.82
N THR A 212 21.66 47.59 -24.08
CA THR A 212 22.17 46.88 -25.30
C THR A 212 22.81 45.48 -25.25
N ALA A 213 22.27 44.59 -26.11
CA ALA A 213 22.98 43.45 -26.72
C ALA A 213 23.99 43.92 -27.80
N PRO A 214 24.97 43.09 -28.24
CA PRO A 214 24.68 42.17 -29.36
C PRO A 214 25.43 40.80 -29.37
N ALA A 215 24.76 39.82 -30.01
CA ALA A 215 25.19 38.79 -30.97
C ALA A 215 26.46 37.91 -30.79
N ALA A 216 26.23 36.61 -31.11
CA ALA A 216 27.14 35.55 -31.61
C ALA A 216 28.23 35.06 -30.62
N THR A 217 28.57 33.79 -30.44
CA THR A 217 28.77 32.67 -31.38
C THR A 217 29.05 31.41 -30.53
N ALA A 218 28.58 30.22 -30.91
CA ALA A 218 29.18 28.94 -30.46
C ALA A 218 30.51 28.69 -31.24
N PRO A 219 31.38 27.71 -30.94
CA PRO A 219 31.29 26.60 -29.97
C PRO A 219 32.58 26.37 -29.13
N ALA A 220 32.53 25.53 -28.09
CA ALA A 220 33.64 24.64 -27.70
C ALA A 220 33.23 23.73 -26.53
N ALA A 221 33.33 22.43 -26.77
CA ALA A 221 33.21 21.38 -25.76
C ALA A 221 34.29 21.55 -24.69
N THR A 222 33.87 21.65 -23.42
CA THR A 222 34.76 21.49 -22.27
C THR A 222 34.23 20.32 -21.43
N THR A 223 34.91 19.19 -21.56
CA THR A 223 34.74 18.01 -20.72
C THR A 223 35.28 18.33 -19.33
N LEU A 224 34.40 18.51 -18.35
CA LEU A 224 34.76 18.55 -16.93
C LEU A 224 34.55 17.15 -16.35
N ALA A 225 35.66 16.46 -16.15
CA ALA A 225 35.72 15.24 -15.36
C ALA A 225 35.36 15.57 -13.91
N VAL A 226 34.26 15.01 -13.41
CA VAL A 226 33.95 15.01 -11.98
C VAL A 226 34.61 13.77 -11.39
N THR A 227 35.73 13.98 -10.70
CA THR A 227 36.31 13.02 -9.76
C THR A 227 35.34 12.84 -8.59
N ALA A 228 34.77 11.64 -8.47
CA ALA A 228 34.02 11.25 -7.29
C ALA A 228 34.98 11.18 -6.08
N PRO A 229 34.69 11.83 -4.94
CA PRO A 229 35.43 11.54 -3.73
C PRO A 229 34.98 10.16 -3.23
N ALA A 230 35.95 9.25 -3.13
CA ALA A 230 35.82 8.01 -2.38
C ALA A 230 35.63 8.37 -0.89
N ALA A 231 34.36 8.50 -0.48
CA ALA A 231 33.99 8.55 0.92
C ALA A 231 33.66 7.12 1.36
N THR A 232 34.61 6.52 2.08
CA THR A 232 34.48 5.29 2.84
C THR A 232 33.21 5.38 3.72
N ALA A 233 32.22 4.53 3.43
CA ALA A 233 31.00 4.45 4.21
C ALA A 233 31.34 4.03 5.66
N PRO A 234 30.79 4.68 6.70
CA PRO A 234 30.95 4.22 8.06
C PRO A 234 30.10 2.95 8.30
N ALA A 235 30.58 2.16 9.26
CA ALA A 235 30.17 0.82 9.65
C ALA A 235 28.66 0.55 9.67
N ALA A 236 28.29 -0.69 9.34
CA ALA A 236 26.93 -1.23 9.41
C ALA A 236 26.26 -0.87 10.74
N THR A 237 25.37 0.11 10.69
CA THR A 237 24.50 0.44 11.82
C THR A 237 23.48 -0.70 11.95
N ALA A 238 23.37 -1.28 13.15
CA ALA A 238 22.38 -2.31 13.43
C ALA A 238 21.00 -1.82 12.97
N SER A 239 20.37 -2.58 12.06
CA SER A 239 19.15 -2.17 11.37
C SER A 239 17.94 -3.03 11.74
N ALA A 240 18.13 -4.06 12.57
CA ALA A 240 17.07 -4.87 13.15
C ALA A 240 17.40 -5.39 14.55
N VAL A 241 16.40 -5.93 15.24
CA VAL A 241 16.54 -6.62 16.53
C VAL A 241 16.01 -8.04 16.39
N ARG A 242 16.84 -9.03 16.70
CA ARG A 242 16.45 -10.44 16.78
C ARG A 242 15.77 -10.70 18.12
N VAL A 243 14.61 -11.34 18.08
CA VAL A 243 13.82 -11.76 19.25
C VAL A 243 13.33 -13.19 19.05
N ALA A 244 12.96 -13.86 20.15
CA ALA A 244 12.30 -15.16 20.09
C ALA A 244 10.88 -15.03 19.49
N ALA A 245 10.40 -16.08 18.84
CA ALA A 245 9.10 -16.12 18.17
C ALA A 245 7.94 -15.77 19.13
N GLU A 246 7.98 -16.26 20.37
CA GLU A 246 6.99 -15.98 21.41
C GLU A 246 7.03 -14.54 21.96
N ASP A 247 8.11 -13.81 21.70
CA ASP A 247 8.30 -12.42 22.10
C ASP A 247 7.87 -11.43 21.02
N VAL A 248 7.66 -11.88 19.77
CA VAL A 248 7.35 -11.02 18.62
C VAL A 248 6.21 -10.03 18.87
N PRO A 249 5.02 -10.44 19.35
CA PRO A 249 3.93 -9.50 19.59
C PRO A 249 4.26 -8.43 20.64
N ARG A 250 4.96 -8.82 21.70
CA ARG A 250 5.42 -7.91 22.76
C ARG A 250 6.49 -6.96 22.24
N ALA A 251 7.40 -7.45 21.40
CA ALA A 251 8.45 -6.64 20.79
C ALA A 251 7.89 -5.60 19.80
N ALA A 252 6.90 -5.98 18.99
CA ALA A 252 6.21 -5.05 18.10
C ALA A 252 5.43 -3.97 18.88
N LEU A 253 4.76 -4.31 19.98
CA LEU A 253 4.14 -3.33 20.86
C LEU A 253 5.18 -2.38 21.50
N ALA A 254 6.32 -2.91 21.95
CA ALA A 254 7.40 -2.10 22.51
C ALA A 254 7.98 -1.11 21.49
N ALA A 255 8.10 -1.51 20.22
CA ALA A 255 8.49 -0.62 19.13
C ALA A 255 7.48 0.52 18.92
N ALA A 256 6.19 0.24 19.02
CA ALA A 256 5.14 1.27 18.95
C ALA A 256 5.18 2.23 20.15
N ARG A 257 5.42 1.73 21.37
CA ARG A 257 5.65 2.57 22.55
C ARG A 257 6.90 3.44 22.39
N TYR A 258 7.98 2.89 21.84
CA TYR A 258 9.20 3.64 21.55
C TYR A 258 8.92 4.81 20.60
N PHE A 259 8.15 4.59 19.53
CA PHE A 259 7.70 5.66 18.66
C PHE A 259 6.94 6.77 19.41
N LEU A 260 5.95 6.41 20.23
CA LEU A 260 5.16 7.38 21.00
C LEU A 260 6.02 8.17 22.00
N ASP A 261 6.99 7.53 22.62
CA ASP A 261 7.97 8.21 23.50
C ASP A 261 8.82 9.19 22.70
N ALA A 262 9.30 8.80 21.53
CA ALA A 262 10.09 9.67 20.66
C ALA A 262 9.27 10.89 20.18
N VAL A 263 8.00 10.71 19.81
CA VAL A 263 7.09 11.82 19.45
C VAL A 263 6.95 12.79 20.62
N ARG A 264 6.74 12.28 21.84
CA ARG A 264 6.63 13.09 23.06
C ARG A 264 7.91 13.85 23.37
N ALA A 265 9.05 13.16 23.34
CA ALA A 265 10.36 13.75 23.61
C ALA A 265 10.71 14.83 22.59
N ALA A 266 10.38 14.62 21.32
CA ALA A 266 10.61 15.57 20.23
C ALA A 266 9.63 16.76 20.24
N GLY A 267 8.52 16.68 21.00
CA GLY A 267 7.46 17.67 20.95
C GLY A 267 6.79 17.79 19.58
N THR A 268 6.83 16.74 18.75
CA THR A 268 6.32 16.76 17.38
C THR A 268 4.89 16.22 17.29
N ARG A 269 4.30 16.32 16.11
CA ARG A 269 3.05 15.63 15.74
C ARG A 269 3.29 14.57 14.68
N ALA A 270 4.47 13.96 14.68
CA ALA A 270 4.81 12.91 13.72
C ALA A 270 3.79 11.77 13.83
N TRP A 271 3.31 11.33 12.67
CA TRP A 271 2.30 10.29 12.54
C TRP A 271 2.91 8.97 12.06
N ARG A 272 4.12 9.05 11.51
CA ARG A 272 4.97 7.92 11.09
C ARG A 272 6.33 8.04 11.76
N ALA A 273 7.01 6.92 11.98
CA ALA A 273 8.38 6.90 12.50
C ALA A 273 9.36 7.65 11.58
N VAL A 274 9.16 7.57 10.26
CA VAL A 274 9.98 8.29 9.26
C VAL A 274 9.80 9.82 9.28
N GLU A 275 8.76 10.33 9.95
CA GLU A 275 8.51 11.76 10.10
C GLU A 275 9.19 12.34 11.36
N LEU A 276 9.85 11.50 12.17
CA LEU A 276 10.58 11.97 13.35
C LEU A 276 11.83 12.75 12.93
N PRO A 277 12.20 13.81 13.68
CA PRO A 277 13.50 14.46 13.54
C PRO A 277 14.64 13.46 13.70
N ALA A 278 15.77 13.72 13.04
CA ALA A 278 16.90 12.78 12.98
C ALA A 278 17.44 12.43 14.39
N GLU A 279 17.48 13.40 15.29
CA GLU A 279 17.89 13.26 16.68
C GLU A 279 16.95 12.37 17.53
N HIS A 280 15.71 12.18 17.08
CA HIS A 280 14.70 11.34 17.69
C HIS A 280 14.37 10.10 16.85
N ALA A 281 15.13 9.84 15.79
CA ALA A 281 14.94 8.66 14.96
C ALA A 281 15.06 7.37 15.79
N LEU A 282 14.18 6.43 15.52
CA LEU A 282 14.21 5.13 16.19
C LEU A 282 15.45 4.36 15.74
N THR A 283 16.07 3.59 16.64
CA THR A 283 17.24 2.76 16.31
C THR A 283 17.04 1.33 16.79
N ALA A 284 17.67 0.36 16.13
CA ALA A 284 17.65 -1.03 16.58
C ALA A 284 18.26 -1.18 17.98
N ALA A 285 19.36 -0.48 18.26
CA ALA A 285 19.96 -0.46 19.60
C ALA A 285 19.01 0.12 20.66
N GLY A 286 18.31 1.22 20.34
CA GLY A 286 17.31 1.82 21.22
C GLY A 286 16.11 0.91 21.47
N LEU A 287 15.68 0.15 20.45
CA LEU A 287 14.65 -0.87 20.61
C LEU A 287 15.15 -2.03 21.49
N ALA A 288 16.34 -2.57 21.22
CA ALA A 288 16.92 -3.68 21.99
C ALA A 288 17.02 -3.34 23.49
N ALA A 289 17.55 -2.16 23.84
CA ALA A 289 17.64 -1.71 25.23
C ALA A 289 16.27 -1.61 25.93
N ARG A 290 15.22 -1.21 25.18
CA ARG A 290 13.84 -1.15 25.71
C ARG A 290 13.22 -2.54 25.91
N LEU A 291 13.55 -3.49 25.04
CA LEU A 291 13.13 -4.89 25.17
C LEU A 291 13.80 -5.54 26.38
N GLU A 292 15.11 -5.35 26.54
CA GLU A 292 15.85 -5.83 27.71
C GLU A 292 15.27 -5.25 29.02
N ALA A 293 14.98 -3.95 29.05
CA ALA A 293 14.34 -3.31 30.20
C ALA A 293 12.92 -3.86 30.49
N ALA A 294 12.25 -4.42 29.49
CA ALA A 294 10.96 -5.10 29.61
C ALA A 294 11.09 -6.60 29.93
N GLY A 295 12.32 -7.12 30.13
CA GLY A 295 12.58 -8.54 30.38
C GLY A 295 12.46 -9.42 29.14
N ILE A 296 12.55 -8.84 27.94
CA ILE A 296 12.50 -9.55 26.66
C ILE A 296 13.93 -9.69 26.12
N PRO A 297 14.49 -10.91 26.02
CA PRO A 297 15.79 -11.13 25.42
C PRO A 297 15.80 -10.65 23.96
N ALA A 298 16.76 -9.80 23.62
CA ALA A 298 16.84 -9.18 22.31
C ALA A 298 18.30 -8.93 21.92
N THR A 299 18.64 -9.17 20.65
CA THR A 299 19.99 -8.90 20.14
C THR A 299 19.89 -7.97 18.93
N ALA A 300 20.55 -6.81 18.99
CA ALA A 300 20.67 -5.93 17.83
C ALA A 300 21.55 -6.60 16.75
N VAL A 301 21.09 -6.58 15.50
CA VAL A 301 21.80 -7.22 14.38
C VAL A 301 21.96 -6.24 13.21
N ALA A 302 23.08 -6.37 12.50
CA ALA A 302 23.26 -5.71 11.21
C ALA A 302 22.40 -6.42 10.15
N ALA A 303 21.57 -5.66 9.43
CA ALA A 303 20.76 -6.19 8.34
C ALA A 303 21.00 -5.41 7.04
N ALA A 304 21.13 -6.15 5.93
CA ALA A 304 21.27 -5.63 4.57
C ALA A 304 19.95 -5.82 3.79
N CYS A 305 19.66 -4.96 2.82
CA CYS A 305 18.56 -5.15 1.87
C CYS A 305 19.10 -5.81 0.59
N THR A 306 18.46 -6.85 0.09
CA THR A 306 18.77 -7.43 -1.23
C THR A 306 17.50 -7.54 -2.06
N ALA A 307 17.47 -6.92 -3.23
CA ALA A 307 16.46 -7.19 -4.24
C ALA A 307 16.60 -8.64 -4.73
N ALA A 308 15.49 -9.36 -4.90
CA ALA A 308 15.52 -10.72 -5.43
C ALA A 308 16.13 -10.72 -6.84
N ALA A 309 17.27 -11.42 -7.01
CA ALA A 309 17.80 -11.70 -8.34
C ALA A 309 16.91 -12.77 -9.01
N PRO A 310 16.63 -12.67 -10.33
CA PRO A 310 15.94 -13.73 -11.04
C PRO A 310 16.72 -15.04 -10.90
N GLU A 311 16.01 -16.12 -10.57
CA GLU A 311 16.57 -17.45 -10.40
C GLU A 311 17.39 -17.84 -11.64
N GLY A 312 18.68 -18.06 -11.45
CA GLY A 312 19.59 -18.51 -12.50
C GLY A 312 20.83 -17.66 -12.65
N ARG A 313 21.70 -17.66 -11.63
CA ARG A 313 23.18 -17.54 -11.72
C ARG A 313 23.78 -17.45 -10.31
N ARG A 314 24.00 -18.59 -9.66
CA ARG A 314 25.08 -18.70 -8.65
C ARG A 314 26.21 -19.48 -9.31
N ASN A 315 27.39 -18.87 -9.41
CA ASN A 315 28.61 -19.55 -9.83
C ASN A 315 29.09 -20.44 -8.66
N PRO A 316 29.31 -21.74 -8.86
CA PRO A 316 29.91 -22.59 -7.84
C PRO A 316 31.42 -22.37 -7.86
N GLY A 317 31.96 -21.55 -6.94
CA GLY A 317 33.41 -21.35 -6.90
C GLY A 317 33.99 -20.39 -5.85
N GLU A 318 33.19 -19.63 -5.11
CA GLU A 318 33.74 -18.74 -4.07
C GLU A 318 33.82 -19.46 -2.72
N GLN A 319 35.01 -19.92 -2.38
CA GLN A 319 35.34 -20.48 -1.06
C GLN A 319 35.47 -19.35 -0.03
N GLU A 320 34.58 -19.37 0.97
CA GLU A 320 34.59 -18.47 2.13
C GLU A 320 35.91 -18.60 2.91
N HIS A 321 36.70 -17.53 2.92
CA HIS A 321 37.85 -17.39 3.82
C HIS A 321 37.48 -16.46 4.99
N GLY A 322 37.53 -17.00 6.21
CA GLY A 322 37.68 -16.27 7.47
C GLY A 322 36.41 -15.62 8.05
N GLN A 323 35.67 -16.35 8.89
CA GLN A 323 34.53 -15.83 9.66
C GLN A 323 34.99 -15.19 10.98
N GLY A 324 34.71 -13.89 11.14
CA GLY A 324 34.80 -13.18 12.43
C GLY A 324 33.61 -13.52 13.36
N PRO A 325 33.56 -12.94 14.58
CA PRO A 325 32.52 -13.23 15.57
C PRO A 325 31.11 -12.76 15.18
N ASP A 326 31.00 -11.87 14.19
CA ASP A 326 29.73 -11.42 13.64
C ASP A 326 29.42 -12.25 12.38
N GLY A 327 28.38 -13.07 12.46
CA GLY A 327 27.86 -13.83 11.31
C GLY A 327 27.47 -12.93 10.12
N PRO A 328 27.18 -13.51 8.95
CA PRO A 328 26.81 -12.72 7.77
C PRO A 328 25.62 -11.78 8.06
N PRO A 329 25.58 -10.59 7.44
CA PRO A 329 24.51 -9.62 7.67
C PRO A 329 23.15 -10.22 7.29
N GLU A 330 22.17 -10.00 8.16
CA GLU A 330 20.81 -10.51 7.99
C GLU A 330 20.14 -9.83 6.79
N THR A 331 19.58 -10.57 5.83
CA THR A 331 19.00 -9.97 4.61
C THR A 331 17.49 -9.75 4.72
N ARG A 332 16.98 -8.54 4.47
CA ARG A 332 15.53 -8.29 4.35
C ARG A 332 15.03 -8.84 3.01
N PRO A 333 14.08 -9.79 2.99
CA PRO A 333 13.54 -10.34 1.76
C PRO A 333 12.65 -9.30 1.05
N ASP A 334 12.55 -9.41 -0.28
CA ASP A 334 11.70 -8.59 -1.15
C ASP A 334 10.98 -9.51 -2.14
N GLY A 335 9.78 -9.95 -1.77
CA GLY A 335 8.95 -10.89 -2.51
C GLY A 335 7.75 -10.21 -3.16
N PRO A 336 7.21 -10.72 -4.28
CA PRO A 336 5.96 -10.23 -4.83
C PRO A 336 4.77 -10.64 -3.94
N GLY A 337 3.67 -9.89 -4.03
CA GLY A 337 2.38 -10.32 -3.49
C GLY A 337 1.84 -11.56 -4.22
N PRO A 338 0.80 -12.22 -3.66
CA PRO A 338 0.24 -13.44 -4.24
C PRO A 338 -0.38 -13.20 -5.62
N GLU A 339 0.00 -14.00 -6.59
CA GLU A 339 -0.60 -14.02 -7.93
C GLU A 339 -2.03 -14.60 -7.89
N PRO A 340 -2.94 -14.15 -8.77
CA PRO A 340 -4.27 -14.72 -8.86
C PRO A 340 -4.22 -16.15 -9.43
N GLY A 341 -5.01 -17.05 -8.84
CA GLY A 341 -5.07 -18.45 -9.22
C GLY A 341 -5.21 -19.40 -8.03
N ILE A 342 -4.98 -20.69 -8.29
CA ILE A 342 -4.93 -21.73 -7.26
C ILE A 342 -3.55 -21.69 -6.60
N VAL A 343 -3.54 -21.58 -5.28
CA VAL A 343 -2.33 -21.66 -4.45
C VAL A 343 -2.33 -23.02 -3.76
N ALA A 344 -1.41 -23.90 -4.18
CA ALA A 344 -1.24 -25.21 -3.59
C ALA A 344 -0.75 -25.11 -2.13
N GLY A 345 -1.18 -26.05 -1.30
CA GLY A 345 -0.74 -26.20 0.08
C GLY A 345 -0.40 -27.66 0.40
N PRO A 346 0.07 -27.98 1.62
CA PRO A 346 0.53 -29.31 2.00
C PRO A 346 -0.58 -30.38 2.12
N GLY A 347 -1.86 -30.03 1.90
CA GLY A 347 -3.00 -30.91 2.11
C GLY A 347 -3.95 -31.01 0.92
N ALA A 348 -5.10 -31.67 1.13
CA ALA A 348 -6.15 -31.83 0.11
C ALA A 348 -6.96 -30.54 -0.15
N ALA A 349 -6.69 -29.49 0.61
CA ALA A 349 -7.28 -28.17 0.42
C ALA A 349 -6.21 -27.19 -0.08
N VAL A 350 -6.64 -26.30 -0.96
CA VAL A 350 -5.84 -25.22 -1.55
C VAL A 350 -6.38 -23.87 -1.08
N ALA A 351 -5.64 -22.81 -1.36
CA ALA A 351 -6.18 -21.45 -1.30
C ALA A 351 -6.48 -20.93 -2.72
N LEU A 352 -7.47 -20.06 -2.85
CA LEU A 352 -7.69 -19.28 -4.07
C LEU A 352 -7.23 -17.86 -3.83
N SER A 353 -6.35 -17.35 -4.67
CA SER A 353 -5.98 -15.94 -4.71
C SER A 353 -6.71 -15.29 -5.87
N VAL A 354 -7.42 -14.19 -5.62
CA VAL A 354 -8.11 -13.43 -6.67
C VAL A 354 -7.90 -11.93 -6.47
N LEU A 355 -7.96 -11.16 -7.55
CA LEU A 355 -7.93 -9.70 -7.48
C LEU A 355 -9.29 -9.09 -7.82
N ALA A 356 -9.63 -8.00 -7.13
CA ALA A 356 -10.75 -7.16 -7.50
C ALA A 356 -10.28 -6.13 -8.53
N PRO A 357 -10.89 -6.06 -9.73
CA PRO A 357 -10.59 -4.99 -10.68
C PRO A 357 -10.72 -3.62 -10.01
N LEU A 358 -9.63 -2.82 -10.07
CA LEU A 358 -9.54 -1.50 -9.43
C LEU A 358 -9.75 -1.48 -7.91
N GLY A 359 -9.64 -2.64 -7.25
CA GLY A 359 -9.76 -2.79 -5.80
C GLY A 359 -11.17 -2.55 -5.27
N ARG A 360 -12.21 -2.70 -6.08
CA ARG A 360 -13.60 -2.49 -5.67
C ARG A 360 -14.43 -3.73 -6.01
N LEU A 361 -15.11 -4.27 -5.01
CA LEU A 361 -16.02 -5.42 -5.16
C LEU A 361 -17.46 -4.96 -5.01
N THR A 362 -18.36 -5.59 -5.76
CA THR A 362 -19.79 -5.57 -5.43
C THR A 362 -20.04 -6.45 -4.21
N THR A 363 -21.12 -6.18 -3.47
CA THR A 363 -21.53 -7.06 -2.36
C THR A 363 -21.86 -8.48 -2.82
N ALA A 364 -22.31 -8.68 -4.07
CA ALA A 364 -22.50 -10.01 -4.64
C ALA A 364 -21.18 -10.78 -4.80
N GLN A 365 -20.13 -10.15 -5.35
CA GLN A 365 -18.79 -10.74 -5.45
C GLN A 365 -18.23 -11.06 -4.06
N TRP A 366 -18.42 -10.14 -3.12
CA TRP A 366 -17.98 -10.31 -1.74
C TRP A 366 -18.66 -11.50 -1.04
N ARG A 367 -19.99 -11.62 -1.17
CA ARG A 367 -20.77 -12.75 -0.64
C ARG A 367 -20.37 -14.07 -1.28
N LEU A 368 -20.09 -14.08 -2.59
CA LEU A 368 -19.58 -15.26 -3.29
C LEU A 368 -18.27 -15.74 -2.68
N LEU A 369 -17.30 -14.84 -2.46
CA LEU A 369 -16.02 -15.16 -1.81
C LEU A 369 -16.21 -15.67 -0.38
N ALA A 370 -17.02 -14.98 0.43
CA ALA A 370 -17.30 -15.36 1.81
C ALA A 370 -17.96 -16.76 1.90
N GLY A 371 -18.85 -17.08 0.95
CA GLY A 371 -19.59 -18.33 0.90
C GLY A 371 -18.77 -19.56 0.49
N LEU A 372 -17.55 -19.41 -0.01
CA LEU A 372 -16.72 -20.54 -0.41
C LEU A 372 -16.26 -21.38 0.79
N THR A 373 -15.69 -20.73 1.81
CA THR A 373 -15.15 -21.41 2.99
C THR A 373 -15.44 -20.69 4.31
N GLY A 374 -16.08 -19.52 4.27
CA GLY A 374 -16.28 -18.68 5.46
C GLY A 374 -14.98 -18.06 5.99
N ARG A 375 -13.90 -18.02 5.19
CA ARG A 375 -12.63 -17.40 5.56
C ARG A 375 -12.07 -16.62 4.37
N MET A 376 -11.61 -15.40 4.62
CA MET A 376 -11.01 -14.53 3.63
C MET A 376 -9.79 -13.84 4.23
N ARG A 377 -8.78 -13.57 3.41
CA ARG A 377 -7.61 -12.76 3.76
C ARG A 377 -7.45 -11.63 2.73
N LEU A 378 -7.72 -10.40 3.15
CA LEU A 378 -7.57 -9.22 2.30
C LEU A 378 -6.09 -8.90 2.13
N THR A 379 -5.68 -8.56 0.91
CA THR A 379 -4.27 -8.27 0.61
C THR A 379 -4.06 -6.76 0.35
N PRO A 380 -2.85 -6.24 0.61
CA PRO A 380 -2.44 -4.89 0.20
C PRO A 380 -2.48 -4.64 -1.31
N TRP A 381 -2.62 -5.68 -2.14
CA TRP A 381 -2.53 -5.62 -3.59
C TRP A 381 -3.89 -5.73 -4.30
N ARG A 382 -4.97 -5.27 -3.65
CA ARG A 382 -6.35 -5.34 -4.17
C ARG A 382 -6.85 -6.78 -4.35
N GLY A 383 -6.29 -7.71 -3.58
CA GLY A 383 -6.62 -9.12 -3.65
C GLY A 383 -7.34 -9.63 -2.42
N ILE A 384 -7.93 -10.81 -2.58
CA ILE A 384 -8.49 -11.63 -1.51
C ILE A 384 -7.97 -13.05 -1.70
N VAL A 385 -7.43 -13.62 -0.63
CA VAL A 385 -7.10 -15.05 -0.54
C VAL A 385 -8.22 -15.76 0.21
N VAL A 386 -8.75 -16.83 -0.36
CA VAL A 386 -9.76 -17.71 0.26
C VAL A 386 -9.12 -19.05 0.60
N PRO A 387 -8.76 -19.30 1.87
CA PRO A 387 -8.10 -20.54 2.28
C PRO A 387 -9.08 -21.70 2.47
N GLY A 388 -8.58 -22.91 2.22
CA GLY A 388 -9.27 -24.16 2.59
C GLY A 388 -10.32 -24.61 1.58
N VAL A 389 -10.16 -24.28 0.31
CA VAL A 389 -11.01 -24.76 -0.78
C VAL A 389 -10.59 -26.18 -1.12
N PRO A 390 -11.49 -27.19 -1.17
CA PRO A 390 -11.15 -28.54 -1.62
C PRO A 390 -10.53 -28.51 -3.02
N ALA A 391 -9.41 -29.23 -3.22
CA ALA A 391 -8.63 -29.15 -4.46
C ALA A 391 -9.43 -29.56 -5.71
N ASP A 392 -10.33 -30.53 -5.58
CA ASP A 392 -11.24 -31.00 -6.63
C ASP A 392 -12.29 -29.95 -7.03
N ARG A 393 -12.70 -29.07 -6.10
CA ARG A 393 -13.66 -27.99 -6.35
C ARG A 393 -13.00 -26.66 -6.74
N ALA A 394 -11.69 -26.53 -6.56
CA ALA A 394 -10.96 -25.30 -6.80
C ALA A 394 -11.10 -24.77 -8.24
N PRO A 395 -10.99 -25.59 -9.32
CA PRO A 395 -11.18 -25.09 -10.68
C PRO A 395 -12.58 -24.54 -10.94
N GLN A 396 -13.62 -25.21 -10.42
CA GLN A 396 -15.01 -24.77 -10.57
C GLN A 396 -15.27 -23.48 -9.79
N ALA A 397 -14.78 -23.38 -8.56
CA ALA A 397 -14.89 -22.17 -7.76
C ALA A 397 -14.18 -21.00 -8.45
N LEU A 398 -12.99 -21.22 -9.00
CA LEU A 398 -12.24 -20.19 -9.72
C LEU A 398 -12.99 -19.72 -10.98
N ALA A 399 -13.59 -20.64 -11.74
CA ALA A 399 -14.41 -20.30 -12.91
C ALA A 399 -15.63 -19.44 -12.53
N ALA A 400 -16.31 -19.76 -11.43
CA ALA A 400 -17.43 -18.96 -10.93
C ALA A 400 -17.00 -17.54 -10.48
N LEU A 401 -15.82 -17.41 -9.87
CA LEU A 401 -15.25 -16.10 -9.51
C LEU A 401 -14.89 -15.29 -10.76
N ALA A 402 -14.36 -15.93 -11.80
CA ALA A 402 -14.06 -15.30 -13.08
C ALA A 402 -15.34 -14.82 -13.79
N GLU A 403 -16.40 -15.62 -13.80
CA GLU A 403 -17.71 -15.24 -14.33
C GLU A 403 -18.32 -14.07 -13.56
N ALA A 404 -18.09 -14.01 -12.25
CA ALA A 404 -18.45 -12.86 -11.42
C ALA A 404 -17.58 -11.61 -11.67
N GLY A 405 -16.60 -11.67 -12.57
CA GLY A 405 -15.74 -10.55 -12.97
C GLY A 405 -14.55 -10.28 -12.05
N LEU A 406 -14.14 -11.27 -11.24
CA LEU A 406 -12.89 -11.21 -10.48
C LEU A 406 -11.72 -11.69 -11.34
N VAL A 407 -10.53 -11.18 -11.02
CA VAL A 407 -9.29 -11.59 -11.69
C VAL A 407 -8.78 -12.87 -11.07
N THR A 408 -8.72 -13.92 -11.87
CA THR A 408 -8.42 -15.29 -11.39
C THR A 408 -7.20 -15.92 -12.02
N ALA A 409 -6.52 -15.24 -12.94
CA ALA A 409 -5.34 -15.76 -13.64
C ALA A 409 -4.26 -14.68 -13.82
N PRO A 410 -2.96 -15.04 -13.84
CA PRO A 410 -1.86 -14.07 -13.91
C PRO A 410 -1.79 -13.29 -15.23
N ASP A 411 -2.40 -13.81 -16.30
CA ASP A 411 -2.44 -13.20 -17.63
C ASP A 411 -3.68 -12.28 -17.83
N ASP A 412 -4.55 -12.16 -16.83
CA ASP A 412 -5.71 -11.29 -16.89
C ASP A 412 -5.30 -9.81 -17.07
N PRO A 413 -5.91 -9.07 -18.02
CA PRO A 413 -5.55 -7.68 -18.29
C PRO A 413 -5.73 -6.76 -17.08
N TRP A 414 -6.65 -7.07 -16.16
CA TRP A 414 -6.92 -6.28 -14.96
C TRP A 414 -5.89 -6.47 -13.85
N ARG A 415 -5.07 -7.54 -13.88
CA ARG A 415 -4.00 -7.77 -12.90
C ARG A 415 -3.08 -6.55 -12.76
N SER A 416 -2.78 -5.92 -13.90
CA SER A 416 -1.80 -4.85 -14.06
C SER A 416 -2.42 -3.44 -14.06
N VAL A 417 -3.72 -3.32 -13.81
CA VAL A 417 -4.44 -2.04 -13.86
C VAL A 417 -4.87 -1.63 -12.45
N THR A 418 -4.52 -0.40 -12.09
CA THR A 418 -4.85 0.18 -10.78
C THR A 418 -5.39 1.58 -10.94
N ALA A 419 -6.22 2.04 -10.00
CA ALA A 419 -6.71 3.40 -10.00
C ALA A 419 -6.89 3.91 -8.57
N CYS A 420 -6.78 5.22 -8.39
CA CYS A 420 -7.29 5.85 -7.19
C CYS A 420 -8.84 5.86 -7.18
N THR A 421 -9.45 6.43 -6.14
CA THR A 421 -10.93 6.48 -6.05
C THR A 421 -11.57 7.22 -7.23
N GLY A 422 -10.95 8.30 -7.71
CA GLY A 422 -11.52 9.13 -8.77
C GLY A 422 -12.77 9.91 -8.34
N GLN A 423 -13.41 10.55 -9.32
CA GLN A 423 -14.81 10.96 -9.20
C GLN A 423 -15.71 9.71 -9.26
N PRO A 424 -16.93 9.76 -8.69
CA PRO A 424 -17.46 10.84 -7.87
C PRO A 424 -16.93 10.83 -6.42
N GLY A 425 -16.07 9.88 -6.03
CA GLY A 425 -15.71 9.67 -4.62
C GLY A 425 -14.60 10.53 -4.03
N CYS A 426 -14.11 11.54 -4.75
CA CYS A 426 -13.00 12.40 -4.32
C CYS A 426 -13.07 13.81 -4.93
N ALA A 427 -13.23 14.84 -4.09
CA ALA A 427 -13.23 16.28 -4.48
C ALA A 427 -12.00 16.78 -5.20
N ARG A 428 -10.87 16.10 -5.03
CA ARG A 428 -9.63 16.48 -5.71
C ARG A 428 -9.56 15.91 -7.12
N SER A 429 -10.39 14.92 -7.44
CA SER A 429 -10.34 14.25 -8.72
C SER A 429 -10.95 15.10 -9.83
N LEU A 430 -10.26 15.16 -10.96
CA LEU A 430 -10.70 15.87 -12.17
C LEU A 430 -11.48 14.97 -13.14
N ALA A 431 -11.46 13.64 -12.92
CA ALA A 431 -12.14 12.66 -13.78
C ALA A 431 -12.65 11.45 -12.99
N ASP A 432 -13.58 10.70 -13.59
CA ASP A 432 -13.95 9.34 -13.15
C ASP A 432 -12.96 8.32 -13.73
N VAL A 433 -11.78 8.28 -13.12
CA VAL A 433 -10.68 7.42 -13.59
C VAL A 433 -11.01 5.93 -13.57
N ARG A 434 -11.99 5.51 -12.75
CA ARG A 434 -12.38 4.10 -12.66
C ARG A 434 -13.29 3.73 -13.82
N ALA A 435 -14.23 4.60 -14.20
CA ALA A 435 -15.03 4.44 -15.40
C ALA A 435 -14.14 4.49 -16.66
N ASP A 436 -13.22 5.44 -16.73
CA ASP A 436 -12.30 5.59 -17.87
C ASP A 436 -11.38 4.38 -18.03
N ALA A 437 -10.81 3.88 -16.92
CA ALA A 437 -10.02 2.65 -16.95
C ALA A 437 -10.83 1.45 -17.48
N ARG A 438 -12.11 1.32 -17.13
CA ARG A 438 -12.99 0.25 -17.65
C ARG A 438 -13.26 0.38 -19.14
N ALA A 439 -13.41 1.59 -19.66
CA ALA A 439 -13.62 1.84 -21.08
C ALA A 439 -12.38 1.54 -21.94
N VAL A 440 -11.18 1.52 -21.34
CA VAL A 440 -9.91 1.47 -22.07
C VAL A 440 -9.09 0.19 -21.81
N ALA A 441 -9.12 -0.38 -20.60
CA ALA A 441 -8.17 -1.43 -20.16
C ALA A 441 -8.07 -2.62 -21.12
N ALA A 442 -9.19 -3.12 -21.65
CA ALA A 442 -9.22 -4.26 -22.56
C ALA A 442 -8.58 -3.98 -23.94
N ARG A 443 -8.56 -2.70 -24.37
CA ARG A 443 -7.99 -2.26 -25.66
C ARG A 443 -6.53 -1.82 -25.55
N ALA A 444 -6.01 -1.70 -24.33
CA ALA A 444 -4.68 -1.17 -24.04
C ALA A 444 -3.88 -2.14 -23.18
N THR A 445 -3.75 -3.39 -23.63
CA THR A 445 -2.92 -4.41 -22.95
C THR A 445 -1.43 -4.17 -23.24
N GLY A 446 -0.59 -4.54 -22.27
CA GLY A 446 0.87 -4.44 -22.41
C GLY A 446 1.60 -4.86 -21.13
N PRO A 447 2.91 -5.14 -21.24
CA PRO A 447 3.72 -5.68 -20.15
C PRO A 447 3.88 -4.70 -18.98
N LEU A 448 3.90 -3.40 -19.23
CA LEU A 448 3.98 -2.42 -18.15
C LEU A 448 2.61 -2.28 -17.45
N PRO A 449 2.61 -2.28 -16.11
CA PRO A 449 1.41 -2.01 -15.34
C PRO A 449 1.06 -0.52 -15.39
N VAL A 450 -0.20 -0.18 -15.12
CA VAL A 450 -0.74 1.17 -15.23
C VAL A 450 -1.44 1.61 -13.95
N HIS A 451 -1.21 2.85 -13.54
CA HIS A 451 -1.91 3.50 -12.44
C HIS A 451 -2.66 4.74 -12.92
N TRP A 452 -3.98 4.74 -12.70
CA TRP A 452 -4.87 5.83 -13.04
C TRP A 452 -5.10 6.75 -11.83
N SER A 453 -4.77 8.02 -12.00
CA SER A 453 -4.84 9.04 -10.95
C SER A 453 -5.76 10.19 -11.36
N GLY A 454 -6.78 10.46 -10.57
CA GLY A 454 -7.68 11.58 -10.81
C GLY A 454 -7.08 12.96 -10.54
N CYS A 455 -5.89 13.02 -9.94
CA CYS A 455 -5.14 14.26 -9.68
C CYS A 455 -3.65 13.96 -9.47
N ASP A 456 -2.87 15.03 -9.36
CA ASP A 456 -1.42 15.03 -9.11
C ASP A 456 -0.98 14.29 -7.82
N ARG A 457 -1.88 14.09 -6.86
CA ARG A 457 -1.59 13.39 -5.59
C ARG A 457 -1.31 11.90 -5.77
N ARG A 458 -1.77 11.28 -6.88
CA ARG A 458 -1.51 9.86 -7.22
C ARG A 458 -1.78 8.89 -6.06
N CYS A 459 -2.92 9.08 -5.39
CA CYS A 459 -3.28 8.31 -4.21
C CYS A 459 -3.33 6.80 -4.51
N GLY A 460 -2.59 6.01 -3.73
CA GLY A 460 -2.58 4.56 -3.88
C GLY A 460 -1.74 4.06 -5.05
N HIS A 461 -0.89 4.92 -5.64
CA HIS A 461 0.09 4.49 -6.64
C HIS A 461 0.98 3.39 -6.04
N PRO A 462 1.05 2.20 -6.67
CA PRO A 462 1.88 1.11 -6.18
C PRO A 462 3.37 1.47 -6.21
N ARG A 463 4.18 0.74 -5.44
CA ARG A 463 5.64 0.94 -5.45
C ARG A 463 6.30 0.02 -6.48
N GLY A 464 7.56 0.29 -6.81
CA GLY A 464 8.32 -0.44 -7.83
C GLY A 464 8.67 0.41 -9.05
N THR A 465 9.52 -0.14 -9.92
CA THR A 465 10.40 0.66 -10.79
C THR A 465 9.85 1.01 -12.18
N ALA A 466 8.71 0.44 -12.61
CA ALA A 466 8.11 0.84 -13.89
C ALA A 466 6.57 0.74 -13.89
N TRP A 467 5.89 1.88 -13.88
CA TRP A 467 4.44 2.02 -14.02
C TRP A 467 4.13 3.08 -15.07
N VAL A 468 3.16 2.82 -15.95
CA VAL A 468 2.55 3.88 -16.74
C VAL A 468 1.62 4.67 -15.82
N ASP A 469 1.96 5.93 -15.59
CA ASP A 469 1.16 6.88 -14.85
C ASP A 469 0.16 7.53 -15.81
N VAL A 470 -1.14 7.41 -15.53
CA VAL A 470 -2.21 8.10 -16.24
C VAL A 470 -2.82 9.11 -15.28
N VAL A 471 -2.56 10.40 -15.48
CA VAL A 471 -2.96 11.45 -14.53
C VAL A 471 -3.97 12.38 -15.19
N ALA A 472 -5.15 12.52 -14.59
CA ALA A 472 -6.15 13.47 -15.03
C ALA A 472 -5.68 14.90 -14.75
N THR A 473 -5.89 15.77 -15.74
CA THR A 473 -5.58 17.19 -15.75
C THR A 473 -6.79 17.97 -16.26
N PRO A 474 -6.83 19.31 -16.13
CA PRO A 474 -7.90 20.11 -16.71
C PRO A 474 -8.03 20.00 -18.25
N ALA A 475 -7.00 19.49 -18.94
CA ALA A 475 -6.95 19.35 -20.40
C ALA A 475 -7.12 17.88 -20.86
N GLY A 476 -7.59 16.98 -20.00
CA GLY A 476 -7.63 15.53 -20.26
C GLY A 476 -6.52 14.78 -19.53
N TYR A 477 -6.02 13.67 -20.09
CA TYR A 477 -5.02 12.82 -19.43
C TYR A 477 -3.59 13.07 -19.89
N ASP A 478 -2.68 13.15 -18.91
CA ASP A 478 -1.23 13.09 -19.10
C ASP A 478 -0.73 11.67 -18.82
N LEU A 479 0.06 11.09 -19.73
CA LEU A 479 0.67 9.77 -19.60
C LEU A 479 2.19 9.90 -19.44
N THR A 480 2.74 9.35 -18.37
CA THR A 480 4.18 9.28 -18.13
C THR A 480 4.66 7.84 -18.00
N VAL A 481 5.77 7.51 -18.67
CA VAL A 481 6.48 6.22 -18.55
C VAL A 481 7.86 6.49 -17.93
N PRO A 482 8.23 5.83 -16.82
CA PRO A 482 9.55 5.95 -16.22
C PRO A 482 10.66 5.65 -17.21
N GLY A 483 11.57 6.61 -17.41
CA GLY A 483 12.73 6.46 -18.30
C GLY A 483 12.43 6.42 -19.80
N GLY A 484 11.19 6.71 -20.22
CA GLY A 484 10.76 6.68 -21.63
C GLY A 484 10.70 8.04 -22.33
N SER A 485 10.26 8.01 -23.59
CA SER A 485 9.92 9.15 -24.46
C SER A 485 9.02 10.22 -23.80
N PRO A 486 8.97 11.47 -24.34
CA PRO A 486 8.23 12.57 -23.70
C PRO A 486 6.76 12.23 -23.44
N PRO A 487 6.17 12.75 -22.34
CA PRO A 487 4.83 12.41 -21.93
C PRO A 487 3.81 12.76 -23.02
N HIS A 488 2.82 11.87 -23.22
CA HIS A 488 1.61 12.26 -23.95
C HIS A 488 0.81 13.19 -23.03
N ARG A 489 0.38 14.35 -23.53
CA ARG A 489 -0.31 15.36 -22.72
C ARG A 489 -1.68 15.69 -23.27
N GLY A 490 -2.61 15.99 -22.38
CA GLY A 490 -3.93 16.51 -22.72
C GLY A 490 -4.75 15.60 -23.65
N ILE A 491 -4.75 14.30 -23.40
CA ILE A 491 -5.52 13.35 -24.21
C ILE A 491 -6.98 13.37 -23.76
N GLU A 492 -7.87 13.91 -24.59
CA GLU A 492 -9.28 14.12 -24.23
C GLU A 492 -10.23 12.98 -24.65
N THR A 493 -9.95 12.27 -25.75
CA THR A 493 -10.86 11.24 -26.27
C THR A 493 -10.45 9.84 -25.83
N SER A 494 -11.44 8.99 -25.51
CA SER A 494 -11.20 7.62 -25.04
C SER A 494 -10.47 6.75 -26.08
N ASP A 495 -10.61 7.03 -27.38
CA ASP A 495 -9.92 6.28 -28.44
C ASP A 495 -8.45 6.68 -28.56
N HIS A 496 -8.14 7.97 -28.51
CA HIS A 496 -6.74 8.42 -28.47
C HIS A 496 -6.05 7.97 -27.18
N LEU A 497 -6.80 7.94 -26.06
CA LEU A 497 -6.31 7.46 -24.77
C LEU A 497 -5.98 5.97 -24.83
N ALA A 498 -6.82 5.14 -25.45
CA ALA A 498 -6.55 3.72 -25.62
C ALA A 498 -5.30 3.46 -26.47
N ALA A 499 -5.17 4.16 -27.60
CA ALA A 499 -4.00 4.02 -28.47
C ALA A 499 -2.70 4.48 -27.78
N ALA A 500 -2.74 5.64 -27.12
CA ALA A 500 -1.59 6.19 -26.39
C ALA A 500 -1.19 5.29 -25.22
N LEU A 501 -2.16 4.80 -24.44
CA LEU A 501 -1.89 3.89 -23.33
C LEU A 501 -1.33 2.55 -23.81
N ALA A 502 -1.88 1.98 -24.88
CA ALA A 502 -1.35 0.75 -25.47
C ALA A 502 0.10 0.91 -25.91
N SER A 503 0.44 2.06 -26.51
CA SER A 503 1.81 2.41 -26.89
C SER A 503 2.72 2.53 -25.67
N ALA A 504 2.32 3.33 -24.68
CA ALA A 504 3.08 3.55 -23.44
C ALA A 504 3.33 2.24 -22.68
N ARG A 505 2.35 1.33 -22.63
CA ARG A 505 2.48 0.06 -21.93
C ARG A 505 3.41 -0.94 -22.61
N ARG A 506 3.77 -0.72 -23.88
CA ARG A 506 4.73 -1.53 -24.64
C ARG A 506 6.15 -0.96 -24.65
N THR A 507 6.34 0.27 -24.18
CA THR A 507 7.66 0.88 -24.11
C THR A 507 8.54 0.10 -23.13
N THR A 508 9.57 -0.59 -23.63
CA THR A 508 10.50 -1.32 -22.77
C THR A 508 11.64 -0.39 -22.36
N SER A 509 12.23 -0.61 -21.19
CA SER A 509 13.44 0.11 -20.75
C SER A 509 14.65 -0.04 -21.70
N HIS A 510 14.57 -0.92 -22.71
CA HIS A 510 15.61 -1.14 -23.72
C HIS A 510 15.46 -0.32 -25.00
N ASP A 511 14.30 0.26 -25.29
CA ASP A 511 14.09 0.95 -26.57
C ASP A 511 14.82 2.31 -26.67
N ASP A 512 15.24 2.89 -25.53
CA ASP A 512 15.99 4.16 -25.48
C ASP A 512 17.52 3.98 -25.39
N ALA A 513 18.02 2.76 -25.15
CA ALA A 513 19.46 2.47 -25.20
C ALA A 513 19.99 2.34 -26.64
N ALA A 514 19.10 2.15 -27.62
CA ALA A 514 19.46 2.03 -29.04
C ALA A 514 19.53 3.38 -29.79
N LYS A 515 19.37 4.52 -29.11
CA LYS A 515 19.34 5.87 -29.71
C LYS A 515 20.30 6.89 -29.11
N LYS A 516 21.34 6.47 -28.38
CA LYS A 516 22.46 7.35 -28.00
C LYS A 516 23.76 6.92 -28.64
#